data_AF-A0A950V704-F1
#
_entry.id   AF-A0A950V704-F1
#
_cell.length_a   1.000
_cell.length_b   1.000
_cell.length_c   1.000
_cell.angle_alpha   90.00
_cell.angle_beta   90.00
_cell.angle_gamma   90.00
#
_symmetry.space_group_name_H-M   'P 1'
#
loop_
_entity.id
_entity.type
_entity.pdbx_description
1 polymer ?
#
loop_
_entity_poly.entity_id
_entity_poly.type
_entity_poly.pdbx_seq_one_letter_code
_entity_poly.pdbx_strand_id
1 'polypeptide(L)'
;MRIFQPLTVRKFTEPGSPADQPILRALGWDMDSPFSANRGELFPIGSYGHTGFTGTSMWMDPTTNSFVILLTNAVHPRHGHSLSSLRSRVATAAAASLGLSVPHTVSLTSYTETLTGAGVHRTINRTAETATGLDVLEQHGFADLQGKRVGLITNQTGVDRNGRRSVDLMLKAGVRITALFSPEHGIADSDVPNTKDATTGLPVISLYQPNQRRLTAAQMHDFDAIVFDIQDVGARFYTYSCTMLYALEVAGKAGKPFYVLDRPNPVTGVHVEGPVLDKDLESFVGCYDLPLRHGMTFGELATMANAEQHWNANLHVVQMENWQRGDWFDSGTLTWIDPSPNIRSLNAALLYPGIAMLESNSNYSVGRGTDAPFEQIGADWIQGRTLAEYLNSRFIPGVRIYPTTFRPVSSNLAGKELEGVRFVITDRESFDSTRLGIEVAAALRRLFPGRIDFDKCRTLIGNREVLEALKAGRDASFIWTTAQQQAAAFAERRKPYLLYNSSAAKLPPSQSASIYSRVAGRDASAR
;
A
#
# COMPACT_ATOMS: atom_id res chain seq x y z
N MET A 1 -20.37 47.53 12.74
CA MET A 1 -18.93 47.65 13.07
C MET A 1 -18.17 46.56 12.33
N ARG A 2 -17.21 46.90 11.47
CA ARG A 2 -16.30 45.93 10.84
C ARG A 2 -15.04 45.87 11.69
N ILE A 3 -14.74 44.69 12.24
CA ILE A 3 -13.69 44.52 13.26
C ILE A 3 -12.35 44.15 12.61
N PHE A 4 -12.37 43.38 11.52
CA PHE A 4 -11.18 42.87 10.84
C PHE A 4 -11.15 43.24 9.35
N GLN A 5 -9.95 43.30 8.78
CA GLN A 5 -9.77 43.45 7.33
C GLN A 5 -10.23 42.18 6.60
N PRO A 6 -10.68 42.26 5.32
CA PRO A 6 -11.15 41.10 4.56
C PRO A 6 -10.15 39.93 4.49
N LEU A 7 -8.84 40.21 4.37
CA LEU A 7 -7.80 39.18 4.37
C LEU A 7 -7.68 38.47 5.72
N THR A 8 -7.83 39.21 6.82
CA THR A 8 -7.87 38.61 8.16
C THR A 8 -9.09 37.72 8.30
N VAL A 9 -10.26 38.16 7.85
CA VAL A 9 -11.48 37.32 7.86
C VAL A 9 -11.26 36.04 7.06
N ARG A 10 -10.72 36.13 5.84
CA ARG A 10 -10.38 34.96 5.03
C ARG A 10 -9.45 34.00 5.77
N LYS A 11 -8.38 34.51 6.40
CA LYS A 11 -7.45 33.67 7.16
C LYS A 11 -8.11 32.97 8.35
N PHE A 12 -9.08 33.60 9.00
CA PHE A 12 -9.85 33.00 10.09
C PHE A 12 -10.85 31.94 9.61
N THR A 13 -11.26 31.99 8.35
CA THR A 13 -12.33 31.16 7.78
C THR A 13 -11.83 30.20 6.70
N GLU A 14 -10.52 30.04 6.55
CA GLU A 14 -9.88 29.06 5.67
C GLU A 14 -9.34 27.88 6.50
N PRO A 15 -9.32 26.66 5.93
CA PRO A 15 -8.69 25.51 6.57
C PRO A 15 -7.24 25.82 7.02
N GLY A 16 -6.99 25.60 8.31
CA GLY A 16 -5.68 25.78 8.94
C GLY A 16 -5.08 24.48 9.51
N SER A 17 -5.80 23.35 9.40
CA SER A 17 -5.28 22.04 9.80
C SER A 17 -4.16 21.55 8.87
N PRO A 18 -3.16 20.80 9.39
CA PRO A 18 -2.21 20.08 8.55
C PRO A 18 -2.91 19.15 7.55
N ALA A 19 -2.36 19.03 6.34
CA ALA A 19 -2.99 18.30 5.24
C ALA A 19 -3.14 16.78 5.49
N ASP A 20 -2.38 16.24 6.44
CA ASP A 20 -2.37 14.85 6.87
C ASP A 20 -3.34 14.55 8.03
N GLN A 21 -4.07 15.56 8.54
CA GLN A 21 -5.04 15.37 9.60
C GLN A 21 -6.47 15.28 9.05
N PRO A 22 -7.27 14.29 9.50
CA PRO A 22 -8.64 14.09 9.03
C PRO A 22 -9.63 15.13 9.59
N ILE A 23 -9.14 16.09 10.39
CA ILE A 23 -9.96 17.09 11.08
C ILE A 23 -9.75 18.44 10.40
N LEU A 24 -10.80 19.01 9.83
CA LEU A 24 -10.75 20.34 9.22
C LEU A 24 -11.16 21.41 10.24
N ARG A 25 -10.23 22.32 10.57
CA ARG A 25 -10.49 23.48 11.42
C ARG A 25 -9.87 24.73 10.83
N ALA A 26 -10.48 25.86 11.11
CA ALA A 26 -9.91 27.18 10.86
C ALA A 26 -9.52 27.83 12.19
N LEU A 27 -8.94 29.04 12.15
CA LEU A 27 -8.51 29.73 13.36
C LEU A 27 -9.71 30.07 14.25
N GLY A 28 -9.91 29.27 15.30
CA GLY A 28 -11.01 29.42 16.26
C GLY A 28 -12.34 28.78 15.83
N TRP A 29 -12.37 28.04 14.72
CA TRP A 29 -13.60 27.43 14.19
C TRP A 29 -13.44 25.94 13.90
N ASP A 30 -14.52 25.20 14.12
CA ASP A 30 -14.69 23.85 13.56
C ASP A 30 -15.27 23.96 12.14
N MET A 31 -14.84 23.10 11.22
CA MET A 31 -15.36 23.01 9.85
C MET A 31 -15.83 21.60 9.54
N ASP A 32 -14.98 20.61 9.86
CA ASP A 32 -15.23 19.19 9.60
C ASP A 32 -14.42 18.31 10.57
N SER A 33 -14.79 18.34 11.85
CA SER A 33 -14.29 17.43 12.89
C SER A 33 -15.36 16.40 13.29
N PRO A 34 -15.01 15.34 14.06
CA PRO A 34 -16.00 14.44 14.67
C PRO A 34 -17.06 15.14 15.55
N PHE A 35 -16.83 16.38 15.94
CA PHE A 35 -17.76 17.19 16.75
C PHE A 35 -18.60 18.16 15.92
N SER A 36 -18.43 18.21 14.60
CA SER A 36 -19.08 19.16 13.70
C SER A 36 -20.55 18.87 13.40
N ALA A 37 -21.15 17.85 14.02
CA ALA A 37 -22.55 17.45 13.80
C ALA A 37 -23.58 18.59 14.04
N ASN A 38 -23.22 19.63 14.79
CA ASN A 38 -24.03 20.83 14.96
C ASN A 38 -24.11 21.73 13.71
N ARG A 39 -23.35 21.43 12.65
CA ARG A 39 -23.53 21.95 11.28
C ARG A 39 -24.91 21.64 10.72
N GLY A 40 -25.51 20.51 11.12
CA GLY A 40 -26.69 19.98 10.44
C GLY A 40 -26.33 19.28 9.13
N GLU A 41 -27.35 18.82 8.42
CA GLU A 41 -27.22 17.96 7.24
C GLU A 41 -27.10 18.74 5.93
N LEU A 42 -27.51 20.01 5.92
CA LEU A 42 -27.68 20.80 4.68
C LEU A 42 -26.64 21.90 4.49
N PHE A 43 -25.95 22.32 5.55
CA PHE A 43 -24.83 23.25 5.43
C PHE A 43 -23.60 22.51 4.85
N PRO A 44 -22.93 23.04 3.82
CA PRO A 44 -21.88 22.32 3.10
C PRO A 44 -20.57 22.21 3.91
N ILE A 45 -19.74 21.21 3.60
CA ILE A 45 -18.36 21.18 4.09
C ILE A 45 -17.61 22.41 3.52
N GLY A 46 -16.97 23.18 4.40
CA GLY A 46 -16.43 24.52 4.10
C GLY A 46 -17.18 25.67 4.81
N SER A 47 -18.41 25.40 5.28
CA SER A 47 -19.04 26.19 6.34
C SER A 47 -18.36 25.92 7.69
N TYR A 48 -18.47 26.84 8.64
CA TYR A 48 -17.70 26.80 9.88
C TYR A 48 -18.49 27.31 11.09
N GLY A 49 -18.14 26.83 12.27
CA GLY A 49 -18.84 27.22 13.49
C GLY A 49 -18.21 26.71 14.78
N HIS A 50 -18.91 26.93 15.88
CA HIS A 50 -18.46 26.52 17.22
C HIS A 50 -19.65 26.29 18.15
N THR A 51 -19.44 25.46 19.17
CA THR A 51 -20.40 25.25 20.26
C THR A 51 -19.98 25.99 21.53
N GLY A 52 -20.94 26.38 22.36
CA GLY A 52 -20.70 26.94 23.68
C GLY A 52 -21.10 25.98 24.79
N PHE A 53 -20.44 26.16 25.94
CA PHE A 53 -20.62 25.31 27.14
C PHE A 53 -22.09 25.24 27.60
N THR A 54 -22.82 26.34 27.55
CA THR A 54 -24.20 26.44 28.02
C THR A 54 -25.24 25.82 27.08
N GLY A 55 -24.80 25.10 26.05
CA GLY A 55 -25.70 24.51 25.05
C GLY A 55 -25.81 25.31 23.76
N THR A 56 -25.22 26.51 23.69
CA THR A 56 -25.27 27.35 22.50
C THR A 56 -24.49 26.77 21.32
N SER A 57 -24.79 27.24 20.12
CA SER A 57 -24.00 26.98 18.92
C SER A 57 -24.14 28.11 17.90
N MET A 58 -23.12 28.29 17.08
CA MET A 58 -23.21 29.10 15.87
C MET A 58 -22.59 28.35 14.69
N TRP A 59 -23.16 28.54 13.50
CA TRP A 59 -22.63 28.00 12.26
C TRP A 59 -22.86 29.00 11.12
N MET A 60 -21.89 29.16 10.22
CA MET A 60 -21.87 30.19 9.18
C MET A 60 -21.40 29.57 7.87
N ASP A 61 -22.05 29.94 6.75
CA ASP A 61 -21.60 29.59 5.40
C ASP A 61 -21.44 30.86 4.55
N PRO A 62 -20.19 31.20 4.15
CA PRO A 62 -19.94 32.37 3.32
C PRO A 62 -20.45 32.20 1.88
N THR A 63 -20.61 30.96 1.40
CA THR A 63 -21.03 30.69 0.01
C THR A 63 -22.49 31.06 -0.20
N THR A 64 -23.35 30.63 0.73
CA THR A 64 -24.79 30.93 0.71
C THR A 64 -25.12 32.23 1.46
N ASN A 65 -24.10 32.92 1.99
CA ASN A 65 -24.21 34.14 2.80
C ASN A 65 -25.23 33.98 3.94
N SER A 66 -25.11 32.90 4.69
CA SER A 66 -26.07 32.52 5.71
C SER A 66 -25.40 32.09 7.01
N PHE A 67 -26.16 32.17 8.10
CA PHE A 67 -25.70 31.72 9.41
C PHE A 67 -26.88 31.33 10.30
N VAL A 68 -26.60 30.45 11.27
CA VAL A 68 -27.53 30.04 12.31
C VAL A 68 -26.86 30.20 13.66
N ILE A 69 -27.57 30.81 14.61
CA ILE A 69 -27.14 30.91 16.00
C ILE A 69 -28.27 30.35 16.86
N LEU A 70 -27.95 29.32 17.64
CA LEU A 70 -28.85 28.75 18.62
C LEU A 70 -28.36 29.14 20.01
N LEU A 71 -29.18 29.93 20.71
CA LEU A 71 -28.92 30.36 22.08
C LEU A 71 -29.80 29.54 23.04
N THR A 72 -29.21 28.51 23.66
CA THR A 72 -29.85 27.75 24.74
C THR A 72 -29.14 27.97 26.07
N ASN A 73 -29.79 27.56 27.16
CA ASN A 73 -29.17 27.44 28.47
C ASN A 73 -29.48 26.06 29.07
N ALA A 74 -28.52 25.14 29.02
CA ALA A 74 -28.60 23.79 29.56
C ALA A 74 -27.76 23.60 30.83
N VAL A 75 -27.35 24.68 31.49
CA VAL A 75 -26.60 24.63 32.74
C VAL A 75 -27.57 24.41 33.90
N HIS A 76 -28.01 23.16 34.11
CA HIS A 76 -28.86 22.76 35.23
C HIS A 76 -28.09 21.81 36.16
N PRO A 77 -28.25 21.86 37.50
CA PRO A 77 -27.51 21.04 38.46
C PRO A 77 -27.77 19.51 38.39
N ARG A 78 -28.56 19.03 37.43
CA ARG A 78 -28.75 17.60 37.15
C ARG A 78 -28.24 17.36 35.73
N HIS A 79 -27.45 16.31 35.52
CA HIS A 79 -26.89 15.95 34.21
C HIS A 79 -27.98 15.95 33.12
N GLY A 80 -27.98 16.97 32.26
CA GLY A 80 -28.87 17.07 31.11
C GLY A 80 -28.39 16.21 29.93
N HIS A 81 -29.30 15.89 29.02
CA HIS A 81 -28.97 15.21 27.77
C HIS A 81 -28.11 16.11 26.86
N SER A 82 -27.28 15.49 26.01
CA SER A 82 -26.51 16.20 25.00
C SER A 82 -27.43 16.99 24.05
N LEU A 83 -27.15 18.28 23.85
CA LEU A 83 -27.87 19.13 22.91
C LEU A 83 -27.39 19.01 21.46
N SER A 84 -26.43 18.12 21.16
CA SER A 84 -25.89 17.96 19.80
C SER A 84 -26.97 17.66 18.76
N SER A 85 -27.94 16.79 19.08
CA SER A 85 -29.06 16.49 18.17
C SER A 85 -29.96 17.70 17.92
N LEU A 86 -30.27 18.47 18.96
CA LEU A 86 -31.08 19.68 18.83
C LEU A 86 -30.39 20.72 17.96
N ARG A 87 -29.09 20.98 18.22
CA ARG A 87 -28.28 21.92 17.42
C ARG A 87 -28.26 21.54 15.95
N SER A 88 -28.03 20.25 15.66
CA SER A 88 -28.02 19.70 14.30
C SER A 88 -29.37 19.91 13.61
N ARG A 89 -30.49 19.53 14.26
CA ARG A 89 -31.84 19.70 13.71
C ARG A 89 -32.21 21.16 13.45
N VAL A 90 -31.81 22.07 14.34
CA VAL A 90 -32.04 23.52 14.15
C VAL A 90 -31.23 24.04 12.96
N ALA A 91 -29.97 23.64 12.83
CA ALA A 91 -29.13 24.04 11.71
C ALA A 91 -29.68 23.50 10.37
N THR A 92 -30.10 22.24 10.33
CA THR A 92 -30.79 21.64 9.17
C THR A 92 -32.07 22.41 8.83
N ALA A 93 -32.93 22.70 9.81
CA ALA A 93 -34.17 23.44 9.57
C ALA A 93 -33.92 24.86 9.04
N ALA A 94 -32.88 25.55 9.56
CA ALA A 94 -32.48 26.87 9.10
C ALA A 94 -31.91 26.85 7.68
N ALA A 95 -31.09 25.85 7.35
CA ALA A 95 -30.58 25.68 5.98
C ALA A 95 -31.71 25.37 4.99
N ALA A 96 -32.63 24.47 5.38
CA ALA A 96 -33.78 24.11 4.55
C ALA A 96 -34.69 25.32 4.25
N SER A 97 -34.92 26.20 5.24
CA SER A 97 -35.76 27.40 5.04
C SER A 97 -35.13 28.43 4.11
N LEU A 98 -33.80 28.37 3.91
CA LEU A 98 -33.06 29.18 2.95
C LEU A 98 -33.00 28.56 1.55
N GLY A 99 -33.70 27.44 1.33
CA GLY A 99 -33.71 26.74 0.04
C GLY A 99 -32.43 25.96 -0.23
N LEU A 100 -31.61 25.69 0.80
CA LEU A 100 -30.49 24.77 0.67
C LEU A 100 -31.05 23.35 0.58
N SER A 101 -31.01 22.78 -0.61
CA SER A 101 -31.30 21.38 -0.86
C SER A 101 -30.01 20.59 -0.94
N VAL A 102 -30.05 19.32 -0.54
CA VAL A 102 -28.99 18.36 -0.86
C VAL A 102 -28.78 18.41 -2.38
N PRO A 103 -27.55 18.56 -2.91
CA PRO A 103 -27.30 18.56 -4.34
C PRO A 103 -27.94 17.32 -4.97
N HIS A 104 -28.78 17.50 -6.01
CA HIS A 104 -29.52 16.42 -6.68
C HIS A 104 -28.64 15.39 -7.43
N THR A 105 -27.34 15.38 -7.17
CA THR A 105 -26.36 14.38 -7.64
C THR A 105 -25.69 13.60 -6.50
N VAL A 106 -26.17 13.73 -5.25
CA VAL A 106 -25.68 12.91 -4.14
C VAL A 106 -26.85 12.17 -3.52
N SER A 107 -26.91 10.86 -3.83
CA SER A 107 -27.81 9.92 -3.17
C SER A 107 -27.44 9.84 -1.70
N LEU A 108 -28.40 10.15 -0.83
CA LEU A 108 -28.36 9.80 0.59
C LEU A 108 -28.23 8.28 0.72
N THR A 109 -27.01 7.80 0.90
CA THR A 109 -26.76 6.59 1.66
C THR A 109 -25.95 6.98 2.87
N SER A 110 -26.47 6.60 4.04
CA SER A 110 -25.67 6.30 5.23
C SER A 110 -24.25 5.86 4.87
N TYR A 111 -23.25 6.32 5.61
CA TYR A 111 -21.89 5.75 5.65
C TYR A 111 -20.86 6.20 4.59
N THR A 112 -21.08 7.24 3.78
CA THR A 112 -20.22 7.51 2.58
C THR A 112 -19.67 8.94 2.40
N GLU A 113 -19.52 9.75 3.46
CA GLU A 113 -18.78 11.03 3.40
C GLU A 113 -17.70 11.15 4.51
N THR A 114 -16.96 10.06 4.76
CA THR A 114 -15.49 10.22 4.75
C THR A 114 -15.18 10.92 3.42
N LEU A 115 -14.37 11.97 3.34
CA LEU A 115 -13.87 12.55 2.06
C LEU A 115 -14.51 13.87 1.58
N THR A 116 -14.27 14.97 2.28
CA THR A 116 -13.66 16.14 1.59
C THR A 116 -12.58 16.78 2.47
N GLY A 117 -11.53 16.01 2.76
CA GLY A 117 -10.19 16.49 3.08
C GLY A 117 -9.24 15.85 2.07
N ALA A 118 -8.35 16.65 1.46
CA ALA A 118 -7.31 16.26 0.50
C ALA A 118 -7.54 14.92 -0.23
N GLY A 119 -8.63 14.85 -1.00
CA GLY A 119 -8.96 13.79 -1.94
C GLY A 119 -8.90 12.35 -1.39
N VAL A 120 -10.05 11.68 -1.48
CA VAL A 120 -10.05 10.51 -2.38
C VAL A 120 -9.35 11.03 -3.62
N HIS A 121 -8.16 10.52 -3.91
CA HIS A 121 -7.88 10.30 -5.31
C HIS A 121 -9.14 9.61 -5.82
N ARG A 122 -9.92 10.31 -6.66
CA ARG A 122 -10.93 9.68 -7.49
C ARG A 122 -10.29 8.37 -7.90
N THR A 123 -10.87 7.25 -7.50
CA THR A 123 -10.56 5.98 -8.15
C THR A 123 -11.08 6.18 -9.56
N ILE A 124 -10.29 6.85 -10.38
CA ILE A 124 -10.44 6.83 -11.81
C ILE A 124 -10.06 5.39 -12.08
N ASN A 125 -11.06 4.49 -12.12
CA ASN A 125 -10.90 3.27 -12.88
C ASN A 125 -10.43 3.75 -14.24
N ARG A 126 -9.13 3.58 -14.50
CA ARG A 126 -8.58 4.03 -15.75
C ARG A 126 -9.22 3.15 -16.80
N THR A 127 -9.78 3.80 -17.80
CA THR A 127 -10.29 3.11 -19.00
C THR A 127 -9.17 2.43 -19.80
N ALA A 128 -7.90 2.62 -19.41
CA ALA A 128 -6.75 1.99 -20.04
C ALA A 128 -6.35 0.73 -19.24
N GLU A 129 -6.39 -0.41 -19.92
CA GLU A 129 -5.97 -1.69 -19.35
C GLU A 129 -4.44 -1.76 -19.23
N THR A 130 -3.95 -2.16 -18.07
CA THR A 130 -2.52 -2.42 -17.85
C THR A 130 -2.06 -3.60 -18.70
N ALA A 131 -1.02 -3.38 -19.50
CA ALA A 131 -0.29 -4.46 -20.17
C ALA A 131 0.98 -4.75 -19.36
N THR A 132 1.13 -6.00 -18.88
CA THR A 132 2.38 -6.45 -18.26
C THR A 132 3.50 -6.52 -19.30
N GLY A 133 4.75 -6.64 -18.87
CA GLY A 133 5.87 -6.85 -19.80
C GLY A 133 5.69 -8.10 -20.67
N LEU A 134 4.97 -9.12 -20.19
CA LEU A 134 4.61 -10.29 -21.01
C LEU A 134 3.59 -9.93 -22.11
N ASP A 135 2.54 -9.17 -21.78
CA ASP A 135 1.55 -8.70 -22.76
C ASP A 135 2.23 -7.83 -23.85
N VAL A 136 3.10 -6.91 -23.44
CA VAL A 136 3.84 -6.03 -24.37
C VAL A 136 4.76 -6.83 -25.27
N LEU A 137 5.50 -7.80 -24.71
CA LEU A 137 6.39 -8.65 -25.51
C LEU A 137 5.61 -9.54 -26.47
N GLU A 138 4.43 -10.04 -26.08
CA GLU A 138 3.54 -10.80 -26.97
C GLU A 138 3.04 -9.94 -28.13
N GLN A 139 2.64 -8.69 -27.88
CA GLN A 139 2.20 -7.75 -28.93
C GLN A 139 3.29 -7.50 -29.98
N HIS A 140 4.56 -7.54 -29.57
CA HIS A 140 5.71 -7.43 -30.46
C HIS A 140 6.16 -8.78 -31.05
N GLY A 141 5.35 -9.83 -30.91
CA GLY A 141 5.64 -11.16 -31.46
C GLY A 141 6.90 -11.82 -30.87
N PHE A 142 7.28 -11.43 -29.65
CA PHE A 142 8.52 -11.86 -28.99
C PHE A 142 9.79 -11.60 -29.82
N ALA A 143 9.79 -10.55 -30.67
CA ALA A 143 10.88 -10.27 -31.62
C ALA A 143 12.27 -10.28 -30.98
N ASP A 144 12.40 -9.70 -29.78
CA ASP A 144 13.67 -9.64 -29.05
C ASP A 144 14.20 -10.99 -28.57
N LEU A 145 13.37 -12.04 -28.57
CA LEU A 145 13.77 -13.39 -28.16
C LEU A 145 13.95 -14.35 -29.36
N GLN A 146 13.57 -13.93 -30.57
CA GLN A 146 13.68 -14.77 -31.76
C GLN A 146 15.13 -15.15 -32.06
N GLY A 147 15.33 -16.42 -32.42
CA GLY A 147 16.65 -16.99 -32.71
C GLY A 147 17.56 -17.24 -31.50
N LYS A 148 17.13 -16.90 -30.27
CA LYS A 148 17.89 -17.13 -29.03
C LYS A 148 17.41 -18.40 -28.32
N ARG A 149 18.32 -19.12 -27.66
CA ARG A 149 17.97 -20.10 -26.63
C ARG A 149 17.66 -19.36 -25.33
N VAL A 150 16.52 -19.62 -24.72
CA VAL A 150 16.04 -18.86 -23.55
C VAL A 150 15.97 -19.75 -22.32
N GLY A 151 16.58 -19.29 -21.22
CA GLY A 151 16.29 -19.76 -19.87
C GLY A 151 15.22 -18.89 -19.24
N LEU A 152 14.07 -19.46 -18.87
CA LEU A 152 12.92 -18.71 -18.35
C LEU A 152 12.81 -18.91 -16.83
N ILE A 153 13.00 -17.83 -16.07
CA ILE A 153 12.73 -17.76 -14.63
C ILE A 153 11.27 -17.35 -14.45
N THR A 154 10.41 -18.29 -14.06
CA THR A 154 8.95 -18.08 -13.95
C THR A 154 8.36 -18.97 -12.86
N ASN A 155 7.13 -18.67 -12.46
CA ASN A 155 6.29 -19.54 -11.64
C ASN A 155 4.83 -19.50 -12.12
N GLN A 156 3.87 -19.94 -11.31
CA GLN A 156 2.43 -19.92 -11.61
C GLN A 156 1.85 -18.53 -11.90
N THR A 157 2.53 -17.45 -11.49
CA THR A 157 2.10 -16.07 -11.73
C THR A 157 2.51 -15.53 -13.10
N GLY A 158 3.40 -16.22 -13.80
CA GLY A 158 3.86 -15.88 -15.15
C GLY A 158 2.80 -16.15 -16.20
N VAL A 159 1.73 -15.36 -16.18
CA VAL A 159 0.61 -15.41 -17.13
C VAL A 159 0.33 -14.03 -17.72
N ASP A 160 -0.26 -14.01 -18.92
CA ASP A 160 -0.77 -12.79 -19.55
C ASP A 160 -2.12 -12.38 -18.95
N ARG A 161 -2.70 -11.27 -19.45
CA ARG A 161 -4.02 -10.81 -19.01
C ARG A 161 -5.15 -11.83 -19.19
N ASN A 162 -5.00 -12.79 -20.10
CA ASN A 162 -5.98 -13.82 -20.40
C ASN A 162 -5.74 -15.13 -19.61
N GLY A 163 -4.75 -15.15 -18.70
CA GLY A 163 -4.41 -16.33 -17.90
C GLY A 163 -3.60 -17.39 -18.66
N ARG A 164 -3.05 -17.07 -19.83
CA ARG A 164 -2.19 -17.94 -20.63
C ARG A 164 -0.76 -17.85 -20.10
N ARG A 165 -0.12 -19.00 -19.89
CA ARG A 165 1.23 -19.08 -19.31
C ARG A 165 2.29 -18.51 -20.26
N SER A 166 3.26 -17.79 -19.70
CA SER A 166 4.38 -17.19 -20.44
C SER A 166 5.15 -18.21 -21.27
N VAL A 167 5.44 -19.39 -20.69
CA VAL A 167 6.09 -20.51 -21.38
C VAL A 167 5.33 -20.97 -22.62
N ASP A 168 4.00 -21.10 -22.53
CA ASP A 168 3.17 -21.60 -23.63
C ASP A 168 3.06 -20.57 -24.75
N LEU A 169 2.95 -19.28 -24.40
CA LEU A 169 2.92 -18.18 -25.36
C LEU A 169 4.23 -18.06 -26.14
N MET A 170 5.37 -18.10 -25.43
CA MET A 170 6.70 -18.03 -26.03
C MET A 170 6.95 -19.22 -26.97
N LEU A 171 6.64 -20.45 -26.55
CA LEU A 171 6.79 -21.64 -27.39
C LEU A 171 5.91 -21.57 -28.63
N LYS A 172 4.65 -21.14 -28.50
CA LYS A 172 3.71 -20.97 -29.62
C LYS A 172 4.21 -19.94 -30.63
N ALA A 173 4.92 -18.90 -30.17
CA ALA A 173 5.54 -17.88 -31.00
C ALA A 173 6.91 -18.28 -31.58
N GLY A 174 7.35 -19.53 -31.37
CA GLY A 174 8.62 -20.05 -31.91
C GLY A 174 9.87 -19.70 -31.10
N VAL A 175 9.72 -19.15 -29.89
CA VAL A 175 10.86 -18.91 -28.99
C VAL A 175 11.39 -20.24 -28.47
N ARG A 176 12.71 -20.44 -28.55
CA ARG A 176 13.36 -21.68 -28.10
C ARG A 176 13.68 -21.63 -26.61
N ILE A 177 12.78 -22.13 -25.77
CA ILE A 177 13.04 -22.29 -24.33
C ILE A 177 13.82 -23.58 -24.08
N THR A 178 14.90 -23.52 -23.29
CA THR A 178 15.75 -24.68 -22.99
C THR A 178 15.51 -25.26 -21.60
N ALA A 179 15.20 -24.40 -20.63
CA ALA A 179 14.85 -24.80 -19.27
C ALA A 179 13.98 -23.73 -18.59
N LEU A 180 13.17 -24.20 -17.65
CA LEU A 180 12.46 -23.37 -16.70
C LEU A 180 13.24 -23.34 -15.38
N PHE A 181 13.32 -22.17 -14.77
CA PHE A 181 13.95 -21.96 -13.48
C PHE A 181 12.90 -21.47 -12.50
N SER A 182 12.66 -22.24 -11.45
CA SER A 182 11.58 -21.95 -10.49
C SER A 182 12.17 -21.42 -9.17
N PRO A 183 11.65 -20.30 -8.63
CA PRO A 183 12.05 -19.79 -7.32
C PRO A 183 11.38 -20.58 -6.18
N GLU A 184 11.38 -20.00 -4.97
CA GLU A 184 10.57 -20.45 -3.83
C GLU A 184 9.09 -20.71 -4.21
N HIS A 185 8.51 -21.78 -3.70
CA HIS A 185 7.13 -22.24 -3.96
C HIS A 185 6.82 -22.83 -5.35
N GLY A 186 7.81 -22.90 -6.26
CA GLY A 186 7.69 -23.78 -7.42
C GLY A 186 6.78 -23.25 -8.53
N ILE A 187 6.49 -24.13 -9.48
CA ILE A 187 5.26 -24.09 -10.31
C ILE A 187 4.12 -24.83 -9.56
N ALA A 188 4.46 -25.58 -8.50
CA ALA A 188 3.56 -26.20 -7.52
C ALA A 188 4.32 -26.50 -6.21
N ASP A 189 3.82 -25.94 -5.08
CA ASP A 189 4.11 -26.16 -3.64
C ASP A 189 5.54 -26.46 -3.10
N SER A 190 5.67 -26.43 -1.77
CA SER A 190 6.94 -26.37 -1.01
C SER A 190 7.85 -27.61 -1.12
N ASP A 191 9.15 -27.34 -1.24
CA ASP A 191 10.26 -28.24 -1.62
C ASP A 191 10.19 -28.62 -3.10
N VAL A 192 10.78 -27.77 -3.95
CA VAL A 192 10.70 -27.87 -5.40
C VAL A 192 11.94 -28.64 -5.86
N PRO A 193 11.87 -29.96 -6.10
CA PRO A 193 12.96 -30.67 -6.75
C PRO A 193 13.04 -30.27 -8.22
N ASN A 194 14.17 -30.60 -8.84
CA ASN A 194 14.23 -30.57 -10.30
C ASN A 194 13.18 -31.54 -10.86
N THR A 195 12.38 -31.08 -11.81
CA THR A 195 11.27 -31.83 -12.39
C THR A 195 11.16 -31.55 -13.90
N LYS A 196 10.06 -31.97 -14.52
CA LYS A 196 9.69 -31.58 -15.87
C LYS A 196 8.32 -30.90 -15.84
N ASP A 197 8.16 -29.88 -16.66
CA ASP A 197 6.85 -29.27 -16.88
C ASP A 197 5.94 -30.28 -17.57
N ALA A 198 4.76 -30.53 -16.99
CA ALA A 198 3.87 -31.60 -17.45
C ALA A 198 3.30 -31.33 -18.86
N THR A 199 3.20 -30.07 -19.28
CA THR A 199 2.59 -29.67 -20.55
C THR A 199 3.63 -29.66 -21.69
N THR A 200 4.80 -29.10 -21.42
CA THR A 200 5.84 -28.84 -22.43
C THR A 200 6.97 -29.87 -22.42
N GLY A 201 7.11 -30.63 -21.34
CA GLY A 201 8.21 -31.59 -21.13
C GLY A 201 9.56 -30.93 -20.82
N LEU A 202 9.62 -29.60 -20.72
CA LEU A 202 10.84 -28.84 -20.44
C LEU A 202 11.37 -29.17 -19.04
N PRO A 203 12.70 -29.21 -18.85
CA PRO A 203 13.28 -29.36 -17.53
C PRO A 203 12.95 -28.14 -16.66
N VAL A 204 12.55 -28.39 -15.41
CA VAL A 204 12.31 -27.38 -14.39
C VAL A 204 13.41 -27.52 -13.34
N ILE A 205 14.17 -26.46 -13.13
CA ILE A 205 15.32 -26.41 -12.25
C ILE A 205 14.99 -25.49 -11.07
N SER A 206 15.22 -25.97 -9.84
CA SER A 206 14.98 -25.19 -8.63
C SER A 206 16.08 -24.16 -8.39
N LEU A 207 15.68 -22.92 -8.07
CA LEU A 207 16.55 -21.85 -7.58
C LEU A 207 16.32 -21.53 -6.10
N TYR A 208 15.74 -22.47 -5.34
CA TYR A 208 15.41 -22.26 -3.93
C TYR A 208 16.31 -23.04 -2.96
N GLN A 209 16.73 -24.25 -3.35
CA GLN A 209 17.47 -25.15 -2.47
C GLN A 209 18.77 -24.51 -1.94
N PRO A 210 19.19 -24.83 -0.70
CA PRO A 210 20.50 -24.42 -0.20
C PRO A 210 21.60 -24.80 -1.21
N ASN A 211 22.48 -23.85 -1.53
CA ASN A 211 23.53 -23.96 -2.56
C ASN A 211 23.06 -24.00 -4.04
N GLN A 212 21.76 -23.84 -4.33
CA GLN A 212 21.22 -23.77 -5.71
C GLN A 212 20.49 -22.46 -6.01
N ARG A 213 20.63 -21.44 -5.16
CA ARG A 213 19.97 -20.13 -5.31
C ARG A 213 20.52 -19.27 -6.45
N ARG A 214 21.57 -19.73 -7.12
CA ARG A 214 22.27 -19.02 -8.20
C ARG A 214 22.40 -19.94 -9.41
N LEU A 215 22.24 -19.39 -10.60
CA LEU A 215 22.54 -20.09 -11.84
C LEU A 215 24.04 -20.47 -11.88
N THR A 216 24.31 -21.72 -12.22
CA THR A 216 25.68 -22.24 -12.34
C THR A 216 26.26 -21.95 -13.72
N ALA A 217 27.58 -21.89 -13.84
CA ALA A 217 28.26 -21.73 -15.13
C ALA A 217 27.84 -22.81 -16.14
N ALA A 218 27.65 -24.05 -15.68
CA ALA A 218 27.17 -25.17 -16.50
C ALA A 218 25.79 -24.87 -17.12
N GLN A 219 24.81 -24.50 -16.30
CA GLN A 219 23.47 -24.13 -16.76
C GLN A 219 23.51 -22.95 -17.73
N MET A 220 24.40 -21.98 -17.47
CA MET A 220 24.54 -20.82 -18.33
C MET A 220 24.96 -21.21 -19.77
N HIS A 221 25.59 -22.35 -20.05
CA HIS A 221 25.94 -22.74 -21.43
C HIS A 221 24.73 -23.10 -22.32
N ASP A 222 23.61 -23.45 -21.70
CA ASP A 222 22.45 -24.02 -22.40
C ASP A 222 21.53 -22.98 -23.03
N PHE A 223 21.64 -21.71 -22.64
CA PHE A 223 20.84 -20.61 -23.17
C PHE A 223 21.68 -19.38 -23.51
N ASP A 224 21.16 -18.55 -24.41
CA ASP A 224 21.80 -17.32 -24.90
C ASP A 224 21.24 -16.07 -24.18
N ALA A 225 20.00 -16.14 -23.67
CA ALA A 225 19.36 -15.07 -22.89
C ALA A 225 18.60 -15.65 -21.70
N ILE A 226 18.44 -14.83 -20.65
CA ILE A 226 17.61 -15.13 -19.48
C ILE A 226 16.39 -14.22 -19.51
N VAL A 227 15.21 -14.76 -19.24
CA VAL A 227 13.97 -13.99 -19.08
C VAL A 227 13.44 -14.22 -17.67
N PHE A 228 13.04 -13.14 -17.00
CA PHE A 228 12.41 -13.16 -15.69
C PHE A 228 10.97 -12.66 -15.80
N ASP A 229 10.01 -13.48 -15.38
CA ASP A 229 8.57 -13.18 -15.43
C ASP A 229 7.83 -13.74 -14.21
N ILE A 230 7.84 -12.99 -13.10
CA ILE A 230 7.21 -13.39 -11.83
C ILE A 230 6.56 -12.17 -11.16
N GLN A 231 5.35 -12.35 -10.64
CA GLN A 231 4.64 -11.36 -9.83
C GLN A 231 5.22 -11.26 -8.42
N ASP A 232 5.55 -10.04 -8.00
CA ASP A 232 6.01 -9.71 -6.66
C ASP A 232 4.85 -9.40 -5.69
N VAL A 233 5.16 -9.21 -4.41
CA VAL A 233 4.26 -8.69 -3.36
C VAL A 233 4.69 -7.32 -2.80
N GLY A 234 5.83 -6.76 -3.23
CA GLY A 234 6.31 -5.44 -2.82
C GLY A 234 7.03 -5.40 -1.48
N ALA A 235 7.54 -6.55 -1.01
CA ALA A 235 8.19 -6.71 0.29
C ALA A 235 9.63 -7.23 0.15
N ARG A 236 10.58 -6.65 0.88
CA ARG A 236 12.02 -6.99 0.79
C ARG A 236 12.32 -8.48 0.99
N PHE A 237 11.69 -9.09 1.99
CA PHE A 237 11.96 -10.48 2.34
C PHE A 237 11.15 -11.48 1.51
N TYR A 238 10.40 -11.01 0.52
CA TYR A 238 9.86 -11.87 -0.53
C TYR A 238 10.96 -12.19 -1.55
N THR A 239 11.39 -13.45 -1.56
CA THR A 239 12.70 -13.86 -2.08
C THR A 239 12.84 -13.80 -3.60
N TYR A 240 11.75 -13.55 -4.33
CA TYR A 240 11.77 -13.42 -5.80
C TYR A 240 12.66 -12.27 -6.27
N SER A 241 12.70 -11.17 -5.50
CA SER A 241 13.66 -10.09 -5.71
C SER A 241 15.10 -10.60 -5.69
N CYS A 242 15.46 -11.43 -4.72
CA CYS A 242 16.80 -12.00 -4.59
C CYS A 242 17.11 -13.04 -5.67
N THR A 243 16.14 -13.88 -6.05
CA THR A 243 16.30 -14.76 -7.22
C THR A 243 16.62 -13.95 -8.48
N MET A 244 15.88 -12.86 -8.74
CA MET A 244 16.12 -11.98 -9.88
C MET A 244 17.51 -11.35 -9.83
N LEU A 245 17.87 -10.72 -8.71
CA LEU A 245 19.14 -10.00 -8.56
C LEU A 245 20.35 -10.94 -8.65
N TYR A 246 20.26 -12.14 -8.09
CA TYR A 246 21.31 -13.16 -8.22
C TYR A 246 21.47 -13.65 -9.65
N ALA A 247 20.37 -13.84 -10.38
CA ALA A 247 20.43 -14.23 -11.78
C ALA A 247 20.97 -13.11 -12.67
N LEU A 248 20.61 -11.85 -12.38
CA LEU A 248 21.11 -10.65 -13.06
C LEU A 248 22.62 -10.46 -12.87
N GLU A 249 23.12 -10.62 -11.64
CA GLU A 249 24.56 -10.59 -11.35
C GLU A 249 25.31 -11.65 -12.16
N VAL A 250 24.80 -12.89 -12.20
CA VAL A 250 25.40 -13.99 -12.96
C VAL A 250 25.35 -13.72 -14.47
N ALA A 251 24.25 -13.15 -14.97
CA ALA A 251 24.11 -12.75 -16.36
C ALA A 251 25.14 -11.69 -16.76
N GLY A 252 25.37 -10.69 -15.91
CA GLY A 252 26.40 -9.66 -16.11
C GLY A 252 27.80 -10.25 -16.21
N LYS A 253 28.17 -11.13 -15.28
CA LYS A 253 29.47 -11.84 -15.31
C LYS A 253 29.65 -12.70 -16.57
N ALA A 254 28.56 -13.27 -17.08
CA ALA A 254 28.57 -14.12 -18.26
C ALA A 254 28.37 -13.36 -19.59
N GLY A 255 28.16 -12.03 -19.55
CA GLY A 255 27.88 -11.22 -20.73
C GLY A 255 26.57 -11.59 -21.45
N LYS A 256 25.59 -12.17 -20.74
CA LYS A 256 24.32 -12.62 -21.34
C LYS A 256 23.23 -11.56 -21.20
N PRO A 257 22.41 -11.32 -22.24
CA PRO A 257 21.19 -10.54 -22.13
C PRO A 257 20.26 -11.07 -21.03
N PHE A 258 19.77 -10.16 -20.20
CA PHE A 258 18.80 -10.44 -19.14
C PHE A 258 17.55 -9.60 -19.36
N TYR A 259 16.41 -10.24 -19.56
CA TYR A 259 15.13 -9.59 -19.80
C TYR A 259 14.26 -9.66 -18.54
N VAL A 260 13.75 -8.52 -18.09
CA VAL A 260 12.69 -8.47 -17.06
C VAL A 260 11.39 -8.13 -17.75
N LEU A 261 10.43 -9.05 -17.71
CA LEU A 261 9.04 -8.77 -18.12
C LEU A 261 8.36 -8.12 -16.93
N ASP A 262 8.31 -6.78 -16.94
CA ASP A 262 7.97 -6.06 -15.73
C ASP A 262 6.49 -6.25 -15.34
N ARG A 263 6.22 -6.23 -14.04
CA ARG A 263 4.89 -6.46 -13.47
C ARG A 263 4.58 -5.41 -12.38
N PRO A 264 3.29 -5.13 -12.10
CA PRO A 264 2.92 -4.17 -11.09
C PRO A 264 3.47 -4.55 -9.72
N ASN A 265 3.95 -3.57 -8.96
CA ASN A 265 4.05 -3.73 -7.51
C ASN A 265 2.61 -3.70 -6.96
N PRO A 266 2.11 -4.79 -6.33
CA PRO A 266 0.68 -4.91 -6.05
C PRO A 266 0.22 -4.01 -4.90
N VAL A 267 1.16 -3.59 -4.06
CA VAL A 267 0.97 -2.60 -3.00
C VAL A 267 1.54 -1.25 -3.43
N THR A 268 1.33 -0.88 -4.69
CA THR A 268 1.72 0.38 -5.33
C THR A 268 3.24 0.62 -5.48
N GLY A 269 3.60 1.55 -6.36
CA GLY A 269 4.94 2.13 -6.46
C GLY A 269 5.15 3.43 -5.66
N VAL A 270 4.14 3.94 -4.95
CA VAL A 270 4.25 5.24 -4.23
C VAL A 270 4.88 5.05 -2.87
N HIS A 271 4.31 4.17 -2.04
CA HIS A 271 4.68 4.02 -0.63
C HIS A 271 6.05 3.36 -0.46
N VAL A 272 6.85 3.92 0.44
CA VAL A 272 8.14 3.38 0.89
C VAL A 272 8.12 3.37 2.42
N GLU A 273 8.23 2.20 3.02
CA GLU A 273 8.00 2.03 4.44
C GLU A 273 9.06 1.15 5.08
N GLY A 274 9.42 1.54 6.29
CA GLY A 274 10.15 0.68 7.20
C GLY A 274 11.66 0.79 7.13
N PRO A 275 12.32 0.06 8.04
CA PRO A 275 13.76 0.16 8.18
C PRO A 275 14.48 -0.39 6.96
N VAL A 276 15.53 0.30 6.55
CA VAL A 276 16.42 -0.14 5.48
C VAL A 276 17.32 -1.24 5.99
N LEU A 277 17.58 -2.24 5.14
CA LEU A 277 18.42 -3.38 5.48
C LEU A 277 19.87 -2.93 5.72
N ASP A 278 20.42 -3.30 6.88
CA ASP A 278 21.84 -3.16 7.17
C ASP A 278 22.65 -4.16 6.34
N LYS A 279 23.73 -3.69 5.71
CA LYS A 279 24.57 -4.47 4.80
C LYS A 279 25.11 -5.78 5.40
N ASP A 280 25.44 -5.79 6.68
CA ASP A 280 25.96 -7.00 7.36
C ASP A 280 24.88 -8.03 7.71
N LEU A 281 23.60 -7.69 7.47
CA LEU A 281 22.44 -8.58 7.65
C LEU A 281 21.94 -9.15 6.32
N GLU A 282 22.63 -8.87 5.21
CA GLU A 282 22.27 -9.40 3.90
C GLU A 282 22.22 -10.94 3.89
N SER A 283 21.17 -11.46 3.26
CA SER A 283 20.89 -12.89 3.13
C SER A 283 19.95 -13.15 1.94
N PHE A 284 19.43 -14.36 1.81
CA PHE A 284 18.47 -14.67 0.74
C PHE A 284 17.08 -14.03 0.96
N VAL A 285 16.74 -13.63 2.18
CA VAL A 285 15.50 -12.90 2.52
C VAL A 285 15.73 -11.39 2.61
N GLY A 286 16.78 -10.90 1.96
CA GLY A 286 17.19 -9.50 1.95
C GLY A 286 18.61 -9.39 1.42
N CYS A 287 18.75 -9.34 0.10
CA CYS A 287 20.04 -9.37 -0.60
C CYS A 287 20.46 -8.01 -1.17
N TYR A 288 19.71 -6.98 -0.83
CA TYR A 288 19.91 -5.60 -1.28
C TYR A 288 19.38 -4.66 -0.20
N ASP A 289 20.00 -3.49 -0.05
CA ASP A 289 19.72 -2.53 1.01
C ASP A 289 18.39 -1.77 0.80
N LEU A 290 17.30 -2.54 0.84
CA LEU A 290 15.92 -2.10 0.64
C LEU A 290 15.22 -1.87 1.99
N PRO A 291 14.26 -0.93 2.06
CA PRO A 291 13.28 -0.87 3.13
C PRO A 291 12.29 -2.05 3.02
N LEU A 292 11.50 -2.30 4.08
CA LEU A 292 10.57 -3.44 4.10
C LEU A 292 9.54 -3.40 2.98
N ARG A 293 8.91 -2.25 2.74
CA ARG A 293 8.11 -1.97 1.53
C ARG A 293 8.91 -1.00 0.66
N HIS A 294 9.45 -1.48 -0.45
CA HIS A 294 10.36 -0.71 -1.31
C HIS A 294 9.65 0.12 -2.38
N GLY A 295 8.40 -0.22 -2.71
CA GLY A 295 7.57 0.49 -3.68
C GLY A 295 8.18 0.57 -5.08
N MET A 296 8.94 -0.43 -5.51
CA MET A 296 9.54 -0.49 -6.85
C MET A 296 9.00 -1.70 -7.58
N THR A 297 8.92 -1.64 -8.91
CA THR A 297 8.74 -2.84 -9.74
C THR A 297 10.05 -3.62 -9.82
N PHE A 298 9.99 -4.85 -10.33
CA PHE A 298 11.21 -5.64 -10.54
C PHE A 298 12.10 -5.07 -11.65
N GLY A 299 11.52 -4.46 -12.69
CA GLY A 299 12.27 -3.72 -13.71
C GLY A 299 13.08 -2.55 -13.13
N GLU A 300 12.45 -1.75 -12.27
CA GLU A 300 13.10 -0.65 -11.56
C GLU A 300 14.19 -1.14 -10.60
N LEU A 301 13.90 -2.19 -9.83
CA LEU A 301 14.86 -2.77 -8.88
C LEU A 301 16.07 -3.38 -9.61
N ALA A 302 15.86 -4.10 -10.71
CA ALA A 302 16.93 -4.64 -11.54
C ALA A 302 17.82 -3.53 -12.11
N THR A 303 17.21 -2.43 -12.57
CA THR A 303 17.93 -1.28 -13.12
C THR A 303 18.79 -0.60 -12.05
N MET A 304 18.21 -0.37 -10.86
CA MET A 304 18.92 0.20 -9.71
C MET A 304 20.11 -0.66 -9.31
N ALA A 305 19.89 -1.95 -9.06
CA ALA A 305 20.94 -2.86 -8.60
C ALA A 305 22.05 -3.05 -9.65
N ASN A 306 21.71 -3.19 -10.93
CA ASN A 306 22.70 -3.32 -11.99
C ASN A 306 23.63 -2.10 -12.08
N ALA A 307 23.07 -0.90 -11.91
CA ALA A 307 23.82 0.36 -11.95
C ALA A 307 24.70 0.55 -10.70
N GLU A 308 24.14 0.39 -9.51
CA GLU A 308 24.83 0.68 -8.25
C GLU A 308 25.87 -0.39 -7.86
N GLN A 309 25.65 -1.65 -8.28
CA GLN A 309 26.60 -2.74 -8.02
C GLN A 309 27.61 -2.94 -9.16
N HIS A 310 27.51 -2.14 -10.23
CA HIS A 310 28.38 -2.21 -11.40
C HIS A 310 28.48 -3.62 -12.01
N TRP A 311 27.35 -4.35 -12.05
CA TRP A 311 27.32 -5.69 -12.64
C TRP A 311 27.48 -5.65 -14.17
N ASN A 312 27.24 -4.49 -14.79
CA ASN A 312 27.35 -4.27 -16.23
C ASN A 312 26.57 -5.31 -17.05
N ALA A 313 25.46 -5.81 -16.50
CA ALA A 313 24.61 -6.75 -17.21
C ALA A 313 23.92 -6.05 -18.38
N ASN A 314 23.79 -6.77 -19.50
CA ASN A 314 23.00 -6.36 -20.64
C ASN A 314 21.51 -6.52 -20.31
N LEU A 315 21.00 -5.62 -19.47
CA LEU A 315 19.65 -5.61 -18.93
C LEU A 315 18.66 -4.98 -19.92
N HIS A 316 17.59 -5.69 -20.21
CA HIS A 316 16.45 -5.25 -21.00
C HIS A 316 15.21 -5.29 -20.09
N VAL A 317 14.59 -4.15 -19.82
CA VAL A 317 13.31 -4.13 -19.11
C VAL A 317 12.20 -3.93 -20.14
N VAL A 318 11.32 -4.92 -20.27
CA VAL A 318 10.09 -4.76 -21.04
C VAL A 318 9.09 -4.06 -20.14
N GLN A 319 9.02 -2.73 -20.29
CA GLN A 319 8.18 -1.87 -19.47
C GLN A 319 6.70 -2.21 -19.67
N MET A 320 5.93 -2.09 -18.60
CA MET A 320 4.47 -2.16 -18.68
C MET A 320 3.90 -0.96 -19.43
N GLU A 321 2.72 -1.15 -20.01
CA GLU A 321 1.90 -0.04 -20.51
C GLU A 321 0.74 0.23 -19.54
N ASN A 322 0.38 1.51 -19.42
CA ASN A 322 -0.77 2.02 -18.67
C ASN A 322 -0.73 1.85 -17.14
N TRP A 323 0.22 1.10 -16.57
CA TRP A 323 0.45 1.10 -15.12
C TRP A 323 1.06 2.42 -14.65
N GLN A 324 0.57 2.92 -13.52
CA GLN A 324 1.17 4.03 -12.82
C GLN A 324 1.49 3.69 -11.37
N ARG A 325 2.45 4.42 -10.81
CA ARG A 325 2.95 4.13 -9.45
C ARG A 325 1.85 4.15 -8.39
N GLY A 326 0.82 4.98 -8.55
CA GLY A 326 -0.29 5.06 -7.59
C GLY A 326 -1.34 3.95 -7.76
N ASP A 327 -1.25 3.14 -8.81
CA ASP A 327 -2.25 2.12 -9.07
C ASP A 327 -2.06 0.94 -8.13
N TRP A 328 -3.13 0.57 -7.44
CA TRP A 328 -3.22 -0.73 -6.77
C TRP A 328 -3.45 -1.82 -7.79
N PHE A 329 -3.05 -3.05 -7.46
CA PHE A 329 -3.22 -4.18 -8.37
C PHE A 329 -4.68 -4.36 -8.84
N ASP A 330 -5.63 -4.20 -7.92
CA ASP A 330 -7.08 -4.31 -8.17
C ASP A 330 -7.70 -3.06 -8.82
N SER A 331 -6.91 -2.04 -9.14
CA SER A 331 -7.39 -0.87 -9.89
C SER A 331 -7.39 -1.10 -11.40
N GLY A 332 -6.69 -2.14 -11.87
CA GLY A 332 -6.63 -2.54 -13.28
C GLY A 332 -7.45 -3.80 -13.58
N THR A 333 -7.23 -4.37 -14.77
CA THR A 333 -7.92 -5.58 -15.26
C THR A 333 -7.14 -6.88 -15.04
N LEU A 334 -5.97 -6.81 -14.39
CA LEU A 334 -5.12 -7.97 -14.16
C LEU A 334 -5.75 -8.88 -13.10
N THR A 335 -5.68 -10.19 -13.34
CA THR A 335 -6.17 -11.19 -12.39
C THR A 335 -5.11 -11.47 -11.34
N TRP A 336 -5.50 -11.42 -10.06
CA TRP A 336 -4.62 -11.80 -8.97
C TRP A 336 -4.44 -13.32 -8.95
N ILE A 337 -3.20 -13.78 -9.08
CA ILE A 337 -2.80 -15.16 -8.87
C ILE A 337 -1.91 -15.18 -7.64
N ASP A 338 -2.28 -15.97 -6.65
CA ASP A 338 -1.56 -16.13 -5.40
C ASP A 338 -0.06 -16.39 -5.66
N PRO A 339 0.83 -15.44 -5.34
CA PRO A 339 2.26 -15.60 -5.62
C PRO A 339 2.90 -16.70 -4.78
N SER A 340 2.30 -17.02 -3.63
CA SER A 340 2.67 -18.15 -2.78
C SER A 340 1.44 -18.72 -2.06
N PRO A 341 1.52 -19.94 -1.50
CA PRO A 341 0.39 -20.58 -0.81
C PRO A 341 -0.20 -19.81 0.38
N ASN A 342 0.51 -18.79 0.89
CA ASN A 342 0.11 -18.00 2.04
C ASN A 342 -0.13 -16.51 1.71
N ILE A 343 0.10 -16.06 0.48
CA ILE A 343 -0.29 -14.71 0.05
C ILE A 343 -1.52 -14.87 -0.85
N ARG A 344 -2.69 -14.92 -0.21
CA ARG A 344 -3.98 -15.29 -0.83
C ARG A 344 -4.89 -14.11 -1.16
N SER A 345 -4.44 -12.90 -0.87
CA SER A 345 -5.21 -11.68 -1.04
C SER A 345 -4.29 -10.48 -1.12
N LEU A 346 -4.77 -9.39 -1.71
CA LEU A 346 -4.08 -8.09 -1.67
C LEU A 346 -3.99 -7.54 -0.24
N ASN A 347 -4.95 -7.86 0.62
CA ASN A 347 -4.87 -7.51 2.04
C ASN A 347 -3.68 -8.20 2.71
N ALA A 348 -3.48 -9.49 2.45
CA ALA A 348 -2.32 -10.22 2.93
C ALA A 348 -1.03 -9.62 2.37
N ALA A 349 -0.96 -9.28 1.08
CA ALA A 349 0.20 -8.62 0.49
C ALA A 349 0.51 -7.25 1.14
N LEU A 350 -0.53 -6.46 1.46
CA LEU A 350 -0.39 -5.17 2.14
C LEU A 350 0.07 -5.31 3.60
N LEU A 351 -0.43 -6.31 4.32
CA LEU A 351 -0.05 -6.58 5.72
C LEU A 351 1.31 -7.28 5.84
N TYR A 352 1.73 -8.01 4.82
CA TYR A 352 2.91 -8.87 4.84
C TYR A 352 4.21 -8.17 5.28
N PRO A 353 4.61 -6.99 4.74
CA PRO A 353 5.83 -6.30 5.16
C PRO A 353 5.93 -6.07 6.68
N GLY A 354 4.80 -5.71 7.30
CA GLY A 354 4.68 -5.46 8.73
C GLY A 354 4.57 -6.73 9.57
N ILE A 355 3.66 -7.63 9.21
CA ILE A 355 3.30 -8.78 10.04
C ILE A 355 4.36 -9.87 9.99
N ALA A 356 4.95 -10.12 8.83
CA ALA A 356 5.89 -11.20 8.65
C ALA A 356 7.27 -10.91 9.25
N MET A 357 7.59 -9.67 9.65
CA MET A 357 8.91 -9.36 10.25
C MET A 357 9.20 -10.15 11.54
N LEU A 358 8.16 -10.68 12.20
CA LEU A 358 8.27 -11.50 13.41
C LEU A 358 8.09 -13.01 13.14
N GLU A 359 7.92 -13.45 11.89
CA GLU A 359 7.50 -14.82 11.57
C GLU A 359 8.58 -15.89 11.84
N SER A 360 9.85 -15.50 11.92
CA SER A 360 10.96 -16.38 12.32
C SER A 360 10.82 -16.89 13.77
N ASN A 361 9.90 -16.33 14.55
CA ASN A 361 9.64 -16.79 15.89
C ASN A 361 8.64 -17.95 15.91
N SER A 362 9.12 -19.16 16.21
CA SER A 362 8.31 -20.39 16.24
C SER A 362 7.23 -20.42 17.34
N ASN A 363 7.30 -19.54 18.34
CA ASN A 363 6.33 -19.41 19.42
C ASN A 363 5.20 -18.41 19.11
N TYR A 364 5.08 -18.03 17.84
CA TYR A 364 4.18 -17.00 17.35
C TYR A 364 3.65 -17.40 15.97
N SER A 365 2.33 -17.30 15.77
CA SER A 365 1.68 -17.55 14.49
C SER A 365 1.32 -16.25 13.81
N VAL A 366 1.65 -16.13 12.53
CA VAL A 366 1.18 -15.09 11.61
C VAL A 366 -0.02 -15.56 10.78
N GLY A 367 -0.78 -16.56 11.26
CA GLY A 367 -1.95 -17.10 10.57
C GLY A 367 -1.65 -18.09 9.45
N ARG A 368 -0.37 -18.41 9.17
CA ARG A 368 -0.02 -19.54 8.28
C ARG A 368 -0.69 -20.83 8.79
N GLY A 369 -1.16 -21.67 7.86
CA GLY A 369 -1.94 -22.86 8.19
C GLY A 369 -3.41 -22.57 8.54
N THR A 370 -3.92 -21.38 8.22
CA THR A 370 -5.35 -21.03 8.33
C THR A 370 -5.90 -20.53 6.99
N ASP A 371 -7.13 -20.05 6.98
CA ASP A 371 -7.78 -19.35 5.86
C ASP A 371 -7.33 -17.89 5.73
N ALA A 372 -6.68 -17.31 6.75
CA ALA A 372 -6.31 -15.89 6.82
C ALA A 372 -4.82 -15.65 7.15
N PRO A 373 -3.86 -16.23 6.40
CA PRO A 373 -2.43 -15.96 6.60
C PRO A 373 -2.10 -14.46 6.45
N PHE A 374 -1.26 -13.95 7.36
CA PHE A 374 -0.83 -12.55 7.51
C PHE A 374 -1.94 -11.53 7.81
N GLU A 375 -3.20 -11.91 7.73
CA GLU A 375 -4.34 -11.09 8.15
C GLU A 375 -4.64 -11.21 9.66
N GLN A 376 -3.97 -12.13 10.35
CA GLN A 376 -4.12 -12.34 11.79
C GLN A 376 -2.83 -12.86 12.43
N ILE A 377 -2.71 -12.65 13.74
CA ILE A 377 -1.60 -13.12 14.55
C ILE A 377 -2.11 -13.76 15.84
N GLY A 378 -1.38 -14.72 16.40
CA GLY A 378 -1.82 -15.41 17.60
C GLY A 378 -0.79 -16.34 18.22
N ALA A 379 -1.00 -16.68 19.48
CA ALA A 379 -0.22 -17.67 20.21
C ALA A 379 -1.00 -18.18 21.43
N ASP A 380 -0.56 -19.30 22.03
CA ASP A 380 -1.21 -19.91 23.21
C ASP A 380 -1.04 -19.07 24.51
N TRP A 381 -0.39 -17.92 24.41
CA TRP A 381 -0.14 -16.97 25.50
C TRP A 381 -0.63 -15.56 25.22
N ILE A 382 -1.11 -15.28 24.01
CA ILE A 382 -1.70 -13.98 23.70
C ILE A 382 -3.10 -13.93 24.30
N GLN A 383 -3.42 -12.82 24.96
CA GLN A 383 -4.79 -12.49 25.36
C GLN A 383 -5.37 -11.57 24.29
N GLY A 384 -6.22 -12.11 23.42
CA GLY A 384 -6.61 -11.43 22.17
C GLY A 384 -7.29 -10.09 22.42
N ARG A 385 -8.16 -10.02 23.42
CA ARG A 385 -8.85 -8.79 23.83
C ARG A 385 -7.89 -7.71 24.33
N THR A 386 -6.99 -8.08 25.23
CA THR A 386 -5.96 -7.18 25.79
C THR A 386 -5.07 -6.60 24.69
N LEU A 387 -4.64 -7.45 23.75
CA LEU A 387 -3.81 -7.01 22.62
C LEU A 387 -4.57 -6.08 21.67
N ALA A 388 -5.82 -6.41 21.33
CA ALA A 388 -6.66 -5.56 20.47
C ALA A 388 -6.96 -4.21 21.11
N GLU A 389 -7.31 -4.16 22.40
CA GLU A 389 -7.56 -2.91 23.13
C GLU A 389 -6.30 -2.03 23.16
N TYR A 390 -5.13 -2.62 23.44
CA TYR A 390 -3.87 -1.90 23.41
C TYR A 390 -3.58 -1.32 22.02
N LEU A 391 -3.60 -2.13 20.96
CA LEU A 391 -3.26 -1.68 19.61
C LEU A 391 -4.25 -0.66 19.05
N ASN A 392 -5.56 -0.80 19.32
CA ASN A 392 -6.54 0.21 18.92
C ASN A 392 -6.32 1.56 19.64
N SER A 393 -5.82 1.54 20.88
CA SER A 393 -5.46 2.78 21.62
C SER A 393 -4.25 3.53 21.02
N ARG A 394 -3.52 2.89 20.10
CA ARG A 394 -2.39 3.50 19.37
C ARG A 394 -2.82 4.31 18.15
N PHE A 395 -4.11 4.27 17.79
CA PHE A 395 -4.68 5.03 16.67
C PHE A 395 -3.87 4.88 15.37
N ILE A 396 -3.54 3.63 15.01
CA ILE A 396 -2.82 3.32 13.77
C ILE A 396 -3.77 3.61 12.59
N PRO A 397 -3.42 4.52 11.67
CA PRO A 397 -4.29 4.86 10.55
C PRO A 397 -4.56 3.67 9.64
N GLY A 398 -5.75 3.63 9.04
CA GLY A 398 -6.09 2.66 8.00
C GLY A 398 -6.36 1.23 8.47
N VAL A 399 -6.32 0.93 9.77
CA VAL A 399 -6.54 -0.43 10.30
C VAL A 399 -7.42 -0.44 11.55
N ARG A 400 -8.24 -1.50 11.65
CA ARG A 400 -8.97 -1.85 12.86
C ARG A 400 -8.62 -3.26 13.30
N ILE A 401 -8.50 -3.44 14.61
CA ILE A 401 -7.94 -4.66 15.19
C ILE A 401 -8.99 -5.30 16.09
N TYR A 402 -9.28 -6.58 15.86
CA TYR A 402 -10.29 -7.32 16.61
C TYR A 402 -9.67 -8.54 17.27
N PRO A 403 -10.09 -8.91 18.50
CA PRO A 403 -9.71 -10.19 19.07
C PRO A 403 -10.26 -11.33 18.21
N THR A 404 -9.49 -12.41 18.07
CA THR A 404 -9.90 -13.60 17.34
C THR A 404 -9.34 -14.86 17.99
N THR A 405 -9.97 -16.00 17.73
CA THR A 405 -9.43 -17.33 17.99
C THR A 405 -9.27 -18.10 16.69
N PHE A 406 -8.23 -18.92 16.59
CA PHE A 406 -8.01 -19.77 15.41
C PHE A 406 -7.11 -20.95 15.73
N ARG A 407 -7.14 -21.98 14.87
CA ARG A 407 -6.35 -23.20 15.01
C ARG A 407 -5.60 -23.50 13.72
N PRO A 408 -4.29 -23.21 13.63
CA PRO A 408 -3.50 -23.55 12.45
C PRO A 408 -3.46 -25.07 12.21
N VAL A 409 -3.64 -25.51 10.97
CA VAL A 409 -3.49 -26.93 10.59
C VAL A 409 -2.03 -27.30 10.25
N SER A 410 -1.19 -26.31 9.98
CA SER A 410 0.24 -26.46 9.65
C SER A 410 1.03 -25.22 10.11
N SER A 411 2.36 -25.24 9.93
CA SER A 411 3.27 -24.15 10.36
C SER A 411 3.36 -23.98 11.90
N ASN A 412 3.77 -22.80 12.36
CA ASN A 412 3.98 -22.51 13.79
C ASN A 412 2.70 -22.76 14.60
N LEU A 413 2.87 -23.47 15.72
CA LEU A 413 1.79 -23.79 16.66
C LEU A 413 0.63 -24.61 16.04
N ALA A 414 0.90 -25.40 15.00
CA ALA A 414 -0.07 -26.30 14.38
C ALA A 414 -0.79 -27.19 15.40
N GLY A 415 -2.10 -27.34 15.23
CA GLY A 415 -2.97 -28.17 16.06
C GLY A 415 -3.38 -27.55 17.40
N LYS A 416 -2.86 -26.37 17.77
CA LYS A 416 -3.26 -25.64 18.99
C LYS A 416 -4.34 -24.60 18.68
N GLU A 417 -5.31 -24.46 19.57
CA GLU A 417 -6.20 -23.30 19.57
C GLU A 417 -5.44 -22.10 20.13
N LEU A 418 -5.45 -21.00 19.38
CA LEU A 418 -4.71 -19.78 19.67
C LEU A 418 -5.68 -18.63 19.86
N GLU A 419 -5.39 -17.79 20.84
CA GLU A 419 -5.95 -16.45 20.93
C GLU A 419 -5.03 -15.45 20.22
N GLY A 420 -5.62 -14.38 19.70
CA GLY A 420 -4.92 -13.48 18.82
C GLY A 420 -5.71 -12.25 18.43
N VAL A 421 -5.25 -11.60 17.38
CA VAL A 421 -5.96 -10.48 16.76
C VAL A 421 -6.00 -10.64 15.24
N ARG A 422 -7.10 -10.17 14.64
CA ARG A 422 -7.28 -10.02 13.19
C ARG A 422 -7.19 -8.54 12.81
N PHE A 423 -6.54 -8.26 11.68
CA PHE A 423 -6.41 -6.94 11.11
C PHE A 423 -7.44 -6.74 10.00
N VAL A 424 -8.19 -5.65 10.07
CA VAL A 424 -9.12 -5.23 9.02
C VAL A 424 -8.65 -3.89 8.50
N ILE A 425 -8.24 -3.84 7.24
CA ILE A 425 -7.87 -2.59 6.57
C ILE A 425 -9.15 -1.78 6.35
N THR A 426 -9.21 -0.59 6.94
CA THR A 426 -10.35 0.34 6.79
C THR A 426 -10.07 1.43 5.77
N ASP A 427 -8.80 1.75 5.55
CA ASP A 427 -8.35 2.68 4.51
C ASP A 427 -6.91 2.33 4.13
N ARG A 428 -6.72 1.84 2.91
CA ARG A 428 -5.42 1.37 2.44
C ARG A 428 -4.45 2.49 2.06
N GLU A 429 -4.95 3.70 1.81
CA GLU A 429 -4.11 4.84 1.40
C GLU A 429 -3.39 5.47 2.61
N SER A 430 -4.04 5.46 3.78
CA SER A 430 -3.44 5.94 5.03
C SER A 430 -2.68 4.85 5.81
N PHE A 431 -2.79 3.59 5.40
CA PHE A 431 -2.20 2.45 6.10
C PHE A 431 -0.69 2.32 5.84
N ASP A 432 0.09 2.23 6.92
CA ASP A 432 1.52 1.89 6.91
C ASP A 432 1.71 0.50 7.53
N SER A 433 2.14 -0.45 6.71
CA SER A 433 2.34 -1.84 7.09
C SER A 433 3.45 -1.99 8.12
N THR A 434 4.54 -1.26 7.91
CA THR A 434 5.69 -1.34 8.82
C THR A 434 5.37 -0.73 10.18
N ARG A 435 4.64 0.38 10.23
CA ARG A 435 4.15 0.97 11.48
C ARG A 435 3.34 -0.05 12.28
N LEU A 436 2.42 -0.77 11.62
CA LEU A 436 1.64 -1.83 12.26
C LEU A 436 2.56 -2.90 12.85
N GLY A 437 3.53 -3.39 12.07
CA GLY A 437 4.46 -4.43 12.55
C GLY A 437 5.31 -3.99 13.74
N ILE A 438 5.80 -2.75 13.75
CA ILE A 438 6.55 -2.16 14.88
C ILE A 438 5.65 -2.00 16.12
N GLU A 439 4.41 -1.53 15.95
CA GLU A 439 3.43 -1.42 17.04
C GLU A 439 3.05 -2.79 17.61
N VAL A 440 2.88 -3.81 16.76
CA VAL A 440 2.67 -5.21 17.18
C VAL A 440 3.88 -5.72 17.97
N ALA A 441 5.10 -5.55 17.46
CA ALA A 441 6.32 -5.97 18.14
C ALA A 441 6.47 -5.33 19.53
N ALA A 442 6.24 -4.02 19.62
CA ALA A 442 6.30 -3.28 20.87
C ALA A 442 5.17 -3.70 21.85
N ALA A 443 3.95 -3.90 21.36
CA ALA A 443 2.83 -4.37 22.15
C ALA A 443 3.08 -5.77 22.73
N LEU A 444 3.54 -6.71 21.91
CA LEU A 444 3.86 -8.07 22.36
C LEU A 444 4.96 -8.06 23.42
N ARG A 445 6.02 -7.29 23.23
CA ARG A 445 7.08 -7.12 24.24
C ARG A 445 6.53 -6.54 25.55
N ARG A 446 5.66 -5.53 25.47
CA ARG A 446 5.13 -4.82 26.64
C ARG A 446 4.14 -5.66 27.43
N LEU A 447 3.17 -6.27 26.75
CA LEU A 447 2.08 -7.01 27.38
C LEU A 447 2.50 -8.43 27.77
N PHE A 448 3.43 -9.02 27.02
CA PHE A 448 3.85 -10.42 27.16
C PHE A 448 5.40 -10.53 27.16
N PRO A 449 6.07 -9.97 28.17
CA PRO A 449 7.54 -9.89 28.20
C PRO A 449 8.19 -11.29 28.13
N GLY A 450 9.26 -11.40 27.34
CA GLY A 450 10.04 -12.63 27.17
C GLY A 450 9.41 -13.70 26.27
N ARG A 451 8.23 -13.45 25.67
CA ARG A 451 7.58 -14.42 24.76
C ARG A 451 8.06 -14.33 23.31
N ILE A 452 8.59 -13.17 22.92
CA ILE A 452 9.18 -12.93 21.59
C ILE A 452 10.70 -12.84 21.69
N ASP A 453 11.39 -13.70 20.96
CA ASP A 453 12.82 -13.66 20.72
C ASP A 453 13.09 -12.82 19.45
N PHE A 454 13.48 -11.57 19.66
CA PHE A 454 13.75 -10.64 18.57
C PHE A 454 15.02 -10.99 17.79
N ASP A 455 15.98 -11.69 18.39
CA ASP A 455 17.22 -12.07 17.71
C ASP A 455 16.96 -13.08 16.57
N LYS A 456 15.97 -13.96 16.72
CA LYS A 456 15.49 -14.82 15.63
C LYS A 456 14.88 -14.03 14.46
N CYS A 457 14.34 -12.85 14.73
CA CYS A 457 13.71 -11.98 13.75
C CYS A 457 14.71 -11.01 13.09
N ARG A 458 15.98 -11.02 13.51
CA ARG A 458 17.02 -10.08 13.09
C ARG A 458 17.12 -9.92 11.58
N THR A 459 17.09 -11.02 10.83
CA THR A 459 17.24 -10.98 9.37
C THR A 459 16.01 -10.40 8.66
N LEU A 460 14.80 -10.66 9.17
CA LEU A 460 13.56 -10.15 8.58
C LEU A 460 13.34 -8.68 8.90
N ILE A 461 13.61 -8.25 10.14
CA ILE A 461 13.64 -6.83 10.51
C ILE A 461 14.75 -6.12 9.73
N GLY A 462 15.93 -6.74 9.68
CA GLY A 462 17.06 -6.31 8.86
C GLY A 462 17.71 -5.00 9.29
N ASN A 463 17.42 -4.49 10.49
CA ASN A 463 18.00 -3.23 10.96
C ASN A 463 18.29 -3.31 12.46
N ARG A 464 19.57 -3.14 12.82
CA ARG A 464 20.07 -3.25 14.18
C ARG A 464 19.50 -2.15 15.08
N GLU A 465 19.38 -0.93 14.58
CA GLU A 465 18.83 0.19 15.36
C GLU A 465 17.38 -0.09 15.78
N VAL A 466 16.54 -0.51 14.83
CA VAL A 466 15.15 -0.92 15.12
C VAL A 466 15.11 -2.12 16.07
N LEU A 467 15.95 -3.13 15.84
CA LEU A 467 16.02 -4.32 16.69
C LEU A 467 16.36 -3.98 18.14
N GLU A 468 17.41 -3.17 18.35
CA GLU A 468 17.85 -2.77 19.69
C GLU A 468 16.85 -1.82 20.34
N ALA A 469 16.20 -0.94 19.59
CA ALA A 469 15.16 -0.07 20.11
C ALA A 469 13.92 -0.86 20.58
N LEU A 470 13.53 -1.91 19.83
CA LEU A 470 12.48 -2.84 20.22
C LEU A 470 12.87 -3.57 21.51
N LYS A 471 14.07 -4.16 21.58
CA LYS A 471 14.56 -4.85 22.79
C LYS A 471 14.61 -3.92 24.01
N ALA A 472 15.06 -2.68 23.82
CA ALA A 472 15.11 -1.65 24.85
C ALA A 472 13.73 -1.13 25.28
N GLY A 473 12.66 -1.40 24.51
CA GLY A 473 11.32 -0.97 24.84
C GLY A 473 11.05 0.49 24.59
N ARG A 474 11.72 1.05 23.58
CA ARG A 474 11.40 2.39 23.08
C ARG A 474 9.96 2.39 22.54
N ASP A 475 9.31 3.55 22.60
CA ASP A 475 7.95 3.69 22.07
C ASP A 475 7.95 3.42 20.55
N ALA A 476 6.97 2.65 20.08
CA ALA A 476 6.84 2.24 18.69
C ALA A 476 6.78 3.43 17.72
N SER A 477 6.16 4.56 18.10
CA SER A 477 6.06 5.73 17.23
C SER A 477 7.43 6.36 16.99
N PHE A 478 8.31 6.32 17.99
CA PHE A 478 9.69 6.79 17.86
C PHE A 478 10.49 5.86 16.95
N ILE A 479 10.40 4.55 17.16
CA ILE A 479 11.09 3.55 16.33
C ILE A 479 10.66 3.69 14.86
N TRP A 480 9.35 3.80 14.62
CA TRP A 480 8.79 4.00 13.28
C TRP A 480 9.26 5.32 12.65
N THR A 481 9.27 6.43 13.40
CA THR A 481 9.74 7.72 12.88
C THR A 481 11.20 7.66 12.41
N THR A 482 12.07 7.00 13.18
CA THR A 482 13.47 6.79 12.80
C THR A 482 13.59 5.91 11.55
N ALA A 483 12.85 4.80 11.49
CA ALA A 483 12.81 3.93 10.32
C ALA A 483 12.34 4.69 9.06
N GLN A 484 11.36 5.59 9.21
CA GLN A 484 10.81 6.36 8.10
C GLN A 484 11.80 7.39 7.53
N GLN A 485 12.75 7.88 8.32
CA GLN A 485 13.83 8.74 7.81
C GLN A 485 14.75 7.98 6.85
N GLN A 486 15.06 6.72 7.17
CA GLN A 486 15.85 5.85 6.28
C GLN A 486 15.06 5.51 5.00
N ALA A 487 13.77 5.21 5.13
CA ALA A 487 12.87 5.01 3.99
C ALA A 487 12.79 6.25 3.08
N ALA A 488 12.75 7.46 3.66
CA ALA A 488 12.78 8.71 2.90
C ALA A 488 14.10 8.88 2.11
N ALA A 489 15.24 8.55 2.72
CA ALA A 489 16.54 8.57 2.03
C ALA A 489 16.56 7.57 0.86
N PHE A 490 16.03 6.36 1.06
CA PHE A 490 15.88 5.37 -0.02
C PHE A 490 14.94 5.87 -1.14
N ALA A 491 13.84 6.53 -0.77
CA ALA A 491 12.88 7.09 -1.74
C ALA A 491 13.52 8.15 -2.64
N GLU A 492 14.48 8.91 -2.14
CA GLU A 492 15.31 9.81 -2.96
C GLU A 492 16.32 9.04 -3.82
N ARG A 493 17.03 8.07 -3.24
CA ARG A 493 18.04 7.24 -3.93
C ARG A 493 17.46 6.50 -5.14
N ARG A 494 16.22 6.00 -5.06
CA ARG A 494 15.60 5.23 -6.15
C ARG A 494 15.14 6.08 -7.35
N LYS A 495 14.99 7.40 -7.20
CA LYS A 495 14.41 8.30 -8.24
C LYS A 495 15.01 8.14 -9.64
N PRO A 496 16.36 8.04 -9.81
CA PRO A 496 16.97 7.92 -11.14
C PRO A 496 16.63 6.63 -11.86
N TYR A 497 16.11 5.62 -11.15
CA TYR A 497 15.86 4.28 -11.66
C TYR A 497 14.38 3.98 -11.87
N LEU A 498 13.50 4.94 -11.57
CA LEU A 498 12.06 4.77 -11.75
C LEU A 498 11.71 4.83 -13.23
N LEU A 499 10.98 3.83 -13.71
CA LEU A 499 10.57 3.69 -15.11
C LEU A 499 9.16 4.26 -15.34
N TYR A 500 8.37 4.37 -14.27
CA TYR A 500 6.97 4.79 -14.34
C TYR A 500 6.75 6.12 -13.64
N ASN A 501 5.97 7.00 -14.26
CA ASN A 501 5.66 8.31 -13.70
C ASN A 501 4.72 8.20 -12.49
N SER A 502 4.96 9.02 -11.46
CA SER A 502 3.92 9.38 -10.50
C SER A 502 2.96 10.34 -11.21
N SER A 503 1.65 10.14 -11.08
CA SER A 503 0.65 11.07 -11.62
C SER A 503 0.68 12.41 -10.88
N ALA A 504 1.66 13.25 -11.16
CA ALA A 504 1.39 14.68 -11.27
C ALA A 504 0.96 14.90 -12.72
N ALA A 505 -0.34 14.87 -12.98
CA ALA A 505 -0.86 15.25 -14.28
C ALA A 505 -0.33 16.65 -14.62
N LYS A 506 0.61 16.74 -15.57
CA LYS A 506 0.82 17.97 -16.33
C LYS A 506 -0.49 18.23 -17.06
N LEU A 507 -1.36 19.03 -16.45
CA LEU A 507 -2.44 19.66 -17.18
C LEU A 507 -1.80 20.37 -18.38
N PRO A 508 -2.26 20.14 -19.62
CA PRO A 508 -1.81 20.94 -20.74
C PRO A 508 -2.12 22.42 -20.43
N PRO A 509 -1.26 23.37 -20.84
CA PRO A 509 -1.52 24.79 -20.61
C PRO A 509 -2.88 25.11 -21.24
N SER A 510 -3.85 25.46 -20.39
CA SER A 510 -5.21 25.72 -20.82
C SER A 510 -5.22 26.89 -21.80
N GLN A 511 -5.66 26.64 -23.03
CA GLN A 511 -6.26 27.66 -23.86
C GLN A 511 -7.54 28.13 -23.17
N SER A 512 -7.43 29.11 -22.29
CA SER A 512 -8.54 29.81 -21.66
C SER A 512 -8.33 31.31 -21.80
N ALA A 513 -8.22 31.75 -23.05
CA ALA A 513 -8.58 33.11 -23.44
C ALA A 513 -9.92 33.04 -24.19
N SER A 514 -10.85 33.92 -23.83
CA SER A 514 -12.14 34.18 -24.50
C SER A 514 -13.35 33.29 -24.15
N ILE A 515 -13.80 33.30 -22.88
CA ILE A 515 -15.24 33.14 -22.55
C ILE A 515 -15.65 34.11 -21.42
N TYR A 516 -15.26 35.38 -21.51
CA TYR A 516 -15.84 36.46 -20.71
C TYR A 516 -15.96 37.73 -21.57
N SER A 517 -16.92 37.74 -22.48
CA SER A 517 -17.41 38.97 -23.11
C SER A 517 -18.74 38.72 -23.83
N ARG A 518 -19.80 38.35 -23.10
CA ARG A 518 -21.17 38.38 -23.66
C ARG A 518 -22.29 38.27 -22.63
N VAL A 519 -22.19 38.91 -21.47
CA VAL A 519 -23.37 39.19 -20.61
C VAL A 519 -23.16 40.53 -19.89
N ALA A 520 -23.18 41.63 -20.63
CA ALA A 520 -23.34 42.99 -20.08
C ALA A 520 -23.80 43.91 -21.23
N GLY A 521 -25.11 44.07 -21.37
CA GLY A 521 -25.72 45.02 -22.32
C GLY A 521 -27.14 44.60 -22.69
N ARG A 522 -28.11 45.48 -22.39
CA ARG A 522 -29.58 45.33 -22.37
C ARG A 522 -30.09 44.91 -20.98
N ASP A 523 -30.88 45.67 -20.24
CA ASP A 523 -31.66 46.87 -20.49
C ASP A 523 -31.80 47.68 -19.19
N ALA A 524 -31.64 48.99 -19.28
CA ALA A 524 -32.11 49.95 -18.29
C ALA A 524 -32.67 51.17 -19.04
N SER A 525 -33.92 51.05 -19.52
CA SER A 525 -34.77 52.20 -19.82
C SER A 525 -36.24 51.76 -19.93
N ALA A 526 -37.11 52.53 -19.26
CA ALA A 526 -38.58 52.57 -19.37
C ALA A 526 -39.41 51.73 -18.37
N ARG A 527 -39.57 52.27 -17.16
CA ARG A 527 -40.83 52.82 -16.57
C ARG A 527 -40.84 52.67 -15.06
#